data_AF-A0A0H2RTB5-F1
#
_entry.id   AF-A0A0H2RTB5-F1
#
_cell.length_a   1.000
_cell.length_b   1.000
_cell.length_c   1.000
_cell.angle_alpha   90.00
_cell.angle_beta   90.00
_cell.angle_gamma   90.00
#
_symmetry.space_group_name_H-M   'P 1'
#
loop_
_entity.id
_entity.type
_entity.pdbx_description
1 polymer ?
#
loop_
_entity_poly.entity_id
_entity_poly.type
_entity_poly.pdbx_seq_one_letter_code
_entity_poly.pdbx_strand_id
1 'polypeptide(L)'
;ACVVLDKILQGRKAPWGFQLKVMLSTLAGWDCILRAATDSGKTFAMMLVHLLSPEDVVITISPLKILQRAQVHLKDSCKSIY
;
A
#
# COMPACT_ATOMS: atom_id res chain seq x y z
N ALA A 1 -10.54 9.70 -1.38
CA ALA A 1 -9.27 8.96 -1.21
C ALA A 1 -8.10 9.88 -0.89
N CYS A 2 -7.69 10.81 -1.77
CA CYS A 2 -6.50 11.66 -1.56
C CYS A 2 -6.55 12.52 -0.28
N VAL A 3 -7.68 13.18 0.01
CA VAL A 3 -7.85 14.03 1.21
C VAL A 3 -7.82 13.20 2.50
N VAL A 4 -8.35 11.97 2.46
CA VAL A 4 -8.32 11.03 3.60
C VAL A 4 -6.89 10.56 3.83
N LEU A 5 -6.18 10.22 2.77
CA LEU A 5 -4.76 9.86 2.82
C LEU A 5 -3.88 10.99 3.34
N ASP A 6 -4.12 12.23 2.90
CA ASP A 6 -3.39 13.40 3.36
C ASP A 6 -3.62 13.66 4.87
N LYS A 7 -4.86 13.49 5.34
CA LYS A 7 -5.19 13.50 6.77
C LYS A 7 -4.47 12.41 7.56
N ILE A 8 -4.43 11.18 7.04
CA ILE A 8 -3.75 10.05 7.70
C ILE A 8 -2.22 10.26 7.72
N LEU A 9 -1.66 10.75 6.63
CA LEU A 9 -0.22 10.97 6.47
C LEU A 9 0.24 12.31 7.06
N GLN A 10 -0.69 13.12 7.60
CA GLN A 10 -0.45 14.43 8.20
C GLN A 10 0.42 15.34 7.30
N GLY A 11 0.23 15.25 5.97
CA GLY A 11 1.03 16.00 5.00
C GLY A 11 2.54 15.66 4.97
N ARG A 12 3.02 14.64 5.70
CA ARG A 12 4.47 14.34 5.78
C ARG A 12 5.03 13.69 4.53
N LYS A 13 4.21 12.94 3.78
CA LYS A 13 4.65 12.26 2.55
C LYS A 13 3.46 11.96 1.66
N ALA A 14 3.46 12.50 0.44
CA ALA A 14 2.44 12.16 -0.55
C ALA A 14 2.75 10.80 -1.21
N PRO A 15 1.74 9.95 -1.46
CA PRO A 15 1.92 8.76 -2.28
C PRO A 15 2.39 9.14 -3.69
N TRP A 16 3.21 8.29 -4.30
CA TRP A 16 3.58 8.48 -5.70
C TRP A 16 2.36 8.30 -6.61
N GLY A 17 2.36 9.01 -7.75
CA GLY A 17 1.20 9.05 -8.65
C GLY A 17 0.69 7.68 -9.08
N PHE A 18 1.58 6.70 -9.32
CA PHE A 18 1.14 5.35 -9.67
C PHE A 18 0.56 4.58 -8.48
N GLN A 19 1.02 4.83 -7.24
CA GLN A 19 0.46 4.19 -6.05
C GLN A 19 -0.98 4.64 -5.85
N LEU A 20 -1.23 5.94 -6.05
CA LEU A 20 -2.55 6.53 -6.01
C LEU A 20 -3.44 6.00 -7.15
N LYS A 21 -2.90 5.88 -8.36
CA LYS A 21 -3.64 5.39 -9.54
C LYS A 21 -4.11 3.95 -9.33
N VAL A 22 -3.21 3.06 -8.89
CA VAL A 22 -3.56 1.67 -8.57
C VAL A 22 -4.63 1.63 -7.49
N MET A 23 -4.43 2.39 -6.40
CA MET A 23 -5.38 2.43 -5.30
C MET A 23 -6.77 2.88 -5.74
N LEU A 24 -6.87 3.96 -6.53
CA LEU A 24 -8.15 4.44 -7.05
C LEU A 24 -8.83 3.42 -7.96
N SER A 25 -8.07 2.81 -8.87
CA SER A 25 -8.62 1.79 -9.76
C SER A 25 -9.11 0.55 -9.00
N THR A 26 -8.35 0.08 -8.00
CA THR A 26 -8.78 -1.04 -7.15
C THR A 26 -10.01 -0.68 -6.32
N LEU A 27 -10.10 0.54 -5.79
CA LEU A 27 -11.28 1.02 -5.06
C LEU A 27 -12.52 1.15 -5.97
N ALA A 28 -12.32 1.43 -7.26
CA ALA A 28 -13.38 1.42 -8.26
C ALA A 28 -13.79 0.00 -8.69
N GLY A 29 -13.20 -1.05 -8.10
CA GLY A 29 -13.47 -2.45 -8.44
C GLY A 29 -12.81 -2.91 -9.74
N TRP A 30 -11.78 -2.22 -10.22
CA TRP A 30 -11.09 -2.56 -11.47
C TRP A 30 -9.82 -3.38 -11.22
N ASP A 31 -9.61 -4.41 -12.02
CA ASP A 31 -8.39 -5.20 -12.03
C ASP A 31 -7.22 -4.38 -12.60
N CYS A 32 -6.07 -4.42 -11.92
CA CYS A 32 -4.92 -3.60 -12.24
C CYS A 32 -3.63 -4.42 -12.33
N ILE A 33 -2.84 -4.17 -13.38
CA ILE A 33 -1.47 -4.69 -13.51
C ILE A 33 -0.49 -3.54 -13.29
N LEU A 34 0.23 -3.57 -12.16
CA LEU A 34 1.27 -2.59 -11.86
C LEU A 34 2.65 -3.13 -12.26
N ARG A 35 3.29 -2.47 -13.24
CA ARG A 35 4.71 -2.68 -13.56
C ARG A 35 5.55 -1.57 -12.96
N ALA A 36 6.44 -1.92 -12.04
CA ALA A 36 7.39 -0.99 -11.43
C ALA A 36 8.66 -1.75 -10.98
N ALA A 37 9.79 -1.05 -10.88
CA ALA A 37 11.06 -1.61 -10.42
C ALA A 37 11.00 -2.07 -8.95
N THR A 38 11.86 -3.01 -8.54
CA THR A 38 12.05 -3.35 -7.12
C THR A 38 12.29 -2.11 -6.29
N ASP A 39 11.86 -2.13 -5.02
CA ASP A 39 11.96 -1.00 -4.10
C ASP A 39 11.16 0.27 -4.50
N SER A 40 10.38 0.24 -5.59
CA SER A 40 9.51 1.36 -5.96
C SER A 40 8.33 1.58 -5.00
N GLY A 41 8.20 0.84 -3.90
CA GLY A 41 7.04 0.95 -3.01
C GLY A 41 5.74 0.34 -3.58
N LYS A 42 5.84 -0.74 -4.37
CA LYS A 42 4.66 -1.55 -4.78
C LYS A 42 3.86 -2.08 -3.58
N THR A 43 4.57 -2.51 -2.54
CA THR A 43 3.96 -2.96 -1.29
C THR A 43 3.11 -1.88 -0.65
N PHE A 44 3.56 -0.62 -0.69
CA PHE A 44 2.78 0.50 -0.16
C PHE A 44 1.49 0.72 -0.96
N ALA A 45 1.54 0.62 -2.30
CA ALA A 45 0.32 0.69 -3.12
C ALA A 45 -0.71 -0.38 -2.74
N MET A 46 -0.27 -1.62 -2.45
CA MET A 46 -1.16 -2.70 -1.98
C MET A 46 -1.75 -2.40 -0.60
N MET A 47 -0.96 -1.88 0.34
CA MET A 47 -1.42 -1.53 1.68
C MET A 47 -2.39 -0.34 1.69
N LEU A 48 -2.22 0.62 0.77
CA LEU A 48 -3.10 1.79 0.68
C LEU A 48 -4.55 1.44 0.38
N VAL A 49 -4.78 0.41 -0.44
CA VAL A 49 -6.13 -0.08 -0.73
C VAL A 49 -6.79 -0.57 0.55
N HIS A 50 -6.08 -1.38 1.34
CA HIS A 50 -6.61 -1.92 2.60
C HIS A 50 -6.82 -0.83 3.66
N LEU A 51 -5.97 0.20 3.70
CA LEU A 51 -6.11 1.29 4.67
C LEU A 51 -7.38 2.15 4.46
N LEU A 52 -7.86 2.23 3.21
CA LEU A 52 -9.08 2.97 2.86
C LEU A 52 -10.36 2.14 3.02
N SER A 53 -10.23 0.81 2.95
CA SER A 53 -11.33 -0.14 3.15
C SER A 53 -10.97 -1.15 4.25
N PRO A 54 -10.96 -0.73 5.53
CA PRO A 54 -10.56 -1.60 6.64
C PRO A 54 -11.52 -2.79 6.85
N GLU A 55 -12.76 -2.69 6.37
CA GLU A 55 -13.76 -3.75 6.43
C GLU A 55 -13.51 -4.88 5.41
N ASP A 56 -12.69 -4.63 4.39
CA ASP A 56 -12.43 -5.60 3.32
C ASP A 56 -11.27 -6.54 3.66
N VAL A 57 -11.46 -7.83 3.38
CA VAL A 57 -10.41 -8.84 3.52
C VAL A 57 -9.52 -8.84 2.27
N VAL A 58 -8.25 -8.46 2.43
CA VAL A 58 -7.26 -8.45 1.35
C VAL A 58 -6.34 -9.65 1.45
N ILE A 59 -6.33 -10.48 0.41
CA ILE A 59 -5.44 -11.64 0.30
C ILE A 59 -4.23 -11.27 -0.55
N THR A 60 -3.04 -11.25 0.05
CA THR A 60 -1.77 -11.04 -0.66
C THR A 60 -1.08 -12.38 -0.90
N ILE A 61 -0.90 -12.74 -2.17
CA ILE A 61 -0.17 -13.96 -2.57
C ILE A 61 1.24 -13.54 -2.99
N SER A 62 2.25 -14.12 -2.34
CA SER A 62 3.65 -13.91 -2.69
C SER A 62 4.36 -15.26 -2.81
N PRO A 63 5.16 -15.49 -3.86
CA PRO A 63 5.79 -16.79 -4.13
C PRO A 63 6.88 -17.16 -3.11
N LEU A 64 7.45 -16.19 -2.38
CA LEU A 64 8.55 -16.42 -1.46
C LEU A 64 8.17 -16.09 -0.01
N LYS A 65 8.39 -17.05 0.89
CA LYS A 65 8.15 -16.89 2.34
C LYS A 65 8.96 -15.75 2.96
N ILE A 66 10.17 -15.48 2.44
CA ILE A 66 11.00 -14.36 2.91
C ILE A 66 10.36 -13.00 2.59
N LEU A 67 9.72 -12.87 1.43
CA LEU A 67 9.00 -11.65 1.06
C LEU A 67 7.77 -11.45 1.93
N GLN A 68 7.03 -12.53 2.22
CA GLN A 68 5.90 -12.47 3.13
C GLN A 68 6.34 -12.02 4.53
N ARG A 69 7.43 -12.58 5.06
CA ARG A 69 7.99 -12.16 6.35
C ARG A 69 8.38 -10.68 6.33
N ALA A 70 9.06 -10.21 5.30
CA ALA A 70 9.46 -8.81 5.18
C ALA A 70 8.23 -7.86 5.17
N GLN A 71 7.15 -8.24 4.49
CA GLN A 71 5.92 -7.44 4.43
C GLN A 71 5.17 -7.39 5.77
N VAL A 72 5.19 -8.47 6.54
CA VAL A 72 4.56 -8.52 7.88
C VAL A 72 5.38 -7.75 8.92
N HIS A 73 6.71 -7.94 8.94
CA HIS A 73 7.60 -7.28 9.91
C HIS A 73 7.80 -5.78 9.61
N LEU A 74 7.46 -5.31 8.41
CA LEU A 74 7.45 -3.89 8.08
C LEU A 74 6.49 -3.09 8.99
N LYS A 75 5.45 -3.73 9.55
CA LYS A 75 4.59 -3.10 10.57
C LYS A 75 5.33 -2.80 11.88
N ASP A 76 6.34 -3.59 12.23
CA ASP A 76 7.08 -3.42 13.49
C ASP A 76 8.18 -2.35 13.40
N SER A 77 8.79 -2.16 12.22
CA SER A 77 9.84 -1.15 12.01
C SER A 77 9.32 0.29 11.96
N CYS A 78 8.01 0.51 11.78
CA CYS A 78 7.42 1.86 11.89
C CYS A 78 7.39 2.41 13.33
N LYS A 79 7.82 1.65 14.35
CA LYS A 79 8.03 2.16 15.72
C LYS A 79 9.35 2.92 15.94
N SER A 80 10.30 2.86 15.01
CA SER A 80 11.62 3.49 15.18
C SER A 80 11.77 4.86 14.49
N ILE A 81 10.67 5.50 14.09
CA ILE A 81 10.67 6.89 13.62
C ILE A 81 9.62 7.69 14.42
N TYR A 82 9.75 7.65 15.73
CA TYR A 82 9.26 8.66 16.67
C TYR A 82 10.35 8.90 17.69
#